data_AF-A0A947D1P9-F1
#
_entry.id   AF-A0A947D1P9-F1
#
_cell.length_a   1.000
_cell.length_b   1.000
_cell.length_c   1.000
_cell.angle_alpha   90.00
_cell.angle_beta   90.00
_cell.angle_gamma   90.00
#
_symmetry.space_group_name_H-M   'P 1'
#
loop_
_entity.id
_entity.type
_entity.pdbx_description
1 polymer ?
#
loop_
_entity_poly.entity_id
_entity_poly.type
_entity_poly.pdbx_seq_one_letter_code
_entity_poly.pdbx_strand_id
1 'polypeptide(L)'
;MIETDAVRALVDIGFIALSRGLDRHAEAIFDGVTAARPDGEAGPLGMALVALLRSDADRAVKLLRTLPPSDPVRLFLGMALLRRGDRTDAARILTDVAATAADAGTADLARATLAGA
;
A
#
# COMPACT_ATOMS: atom_id res chain seq x y z
N MET A 1 9.81 -12.33 -21.09
CA MET A 1 9.39 -12.50 -19.69
C MET A 1 10.45 -11.79 -18.84
N ILE A 2 10.07 -10.84 -17.99
CA ILE A 2 11.05 -10.12 -17.15
C ILE A 2 11.51 -11.06 -16.02
N GLU A 3 12.82 -11.11 -15.81
CA GLU A 3 13.47 -11.85 -14.73
C GLU A 3 12.98 -11.38 -13.36
N THR A 4 12.87 -12.30 -12.40
CA THR A 4 12.30 -11.99 -11.07
C THR A 4 13.08 -10.88 -10.34
N ASP A 5 14.40 -10.83 -10.49
CA ASP A 5 15.23 -9.79 -9.87
C ASP A 5 14.98 -8.41 -10.48
N ALA A 6 14.72 -8.33 -11.78
CA ALA A 6 14.37 -7.09 -12.45
C ALA A 6 12.99 -6.57 -12.03
N VAL A 7 12.01 -7.46 -11.81
CA VAL A 7 10.70 -7.06 -11.25
C VAL A 7 10.85 -6.54 -9.82
N ARG A 8 11.66 -7.20 -9.00
CA ARG A 8 11.95 -6.74 -7.63
C ARG A 8 12.60 -5.35 -7.62
N ALA A 9 13.59 -5.14 -8.49
CA ALA A 9 14.22 -3.82 -8.64
C ALA A 9 13.21 -2.75 -9.08
N LEU A 10 12.29 -3.06 -10.00
CA LEU A 10 11.21 -2.14 -10.38
C LEU A 10 10.31 -1.77 -9.20
N VAL A 11 9.96 -2.73 -8.35
CA VAL A 11 9.17 -2.48 -7.14
C VAL A 11 9.92 -1.52 -6.19
N ASP A 12 11.21 -1.77 -5.95
CA ASP A 12 12.04 -0.90 -5.10
C ASP A 12 12.11 0.53 -5.66
N ILE A 13 12.29 0.69 -6.99
CA ILE A 13 12.28 2.00 -7.66
C ILE A 13 10.90 2.68 -7.53
N GLY A 14 9.81 1.92 -7.62
CA GLY A 14 8.45 2.42 -7.42
C GLY A 14 8.24 3.00 -6.01
N PHE A 15 8.71 2.29 -4.98
CA PHE A 15 8.68 2.80 -3.60
C PHE A 15 9.58 4.02 -3.41
N ILE A 16 10.76 4.06 -4.04
CA ILE A 16 11.62 5.25 -4.03
C ILE A 16 10.89 6.44 -4.67
N ALA A 17 10.23 6.25 -5.81
CA ALA A 17 9.46 7.30 -6.48
C ALA A 17 8.34 7.85 -5.56
N LEU A 18 7.60 6.97 -4.88
CA LEU A 18 6.61 7.37 -3.88
C LEU A 18 7.23 8.21 -2.75
N SER A 19 8.36 7.77 -2.19
CA SER A 19 9.06 8.50 -1.11
C SER A 19 9.52 9.91 -1.52
N ARG A 20 9.69 10.14 -2.82
CA ARG A 20 10.11 11.42 -3.40
C ARG A 20 8.93 12.25 -3.92
N GLY A 21 7.69 11.80 -3.72
CA GLY A 21 6.51 12.48 -4.22
C GLY A 21 6.33 12.40 -5.75
N LEU A 22 7.05 11.51 -6.43
CA LEU A 22 7.04 11.34 -7.88
C LEU A 22 5.86 10.43 -8.30
N ASP A 23 4.65 10.84 -7.96
CA ASP A 23 3.41 10.09 -8.14
C ASP A 23 3.19 9.55 -9.57
N ARG A 24 3.42 10.37 -10.61
CA ARG A 24 3.30 9.94 -12.03
C ARG A 24 4.31 8.87 -12.42
N HIS A 25 5.54 8.97 -11.91
CA HIS A 25 6.57 7.97 -12.19
C HIS A 25 6.25 6.67 -11.45
N ALA A 26 5.86 6.77 -10.18
CA ALA A 26 5.43 5.62 -9.39
C ALA A 26 4.25 4.90 -10.06
N GLU A 27 3.25 5.63 -10.58
CA GLU A 27 2.12 5.04 -11.30
C GLU A 27 2.57 4.24 -12.52
N ALA A 28 3.42 4.82 -13.37
CA ALA A 28 3.95 4.14 -14.56
C ALA A 28 4.78 2.90 -14.21
N ILE A 29 5.56 2.97 -13.12
CA ILE A 29 6.37 1.83 -12.64
C ILE A 29 5.47 0.70 -12.16
N PHE A 30 4.48 0.99 -11.32
CA PHE A 30 3.59 -0.04 -10.76
C PHE A 30 2.61 -0.61 -11.80
N ASP A 31 2.25 0.16 -12.83
CA ASP A 31 1.57 -0.36 -14.02
C ASP A 31 2.46 -1.40 -14.74
N GLY A 32 3.75 -1.08 -14.94
CA GLY A 32 4.74 -2.02 -15.48
C GLY A 32 4.94 -3.27 -14.61
N VAL A 33 4.96 -3.13 -13.28
CA VAL A 33 5.03 -4.27 -12.35
C VAL A 33 3.81 -5.17 -12.48
N THR A 34 2.61 -4.58 -12.55
CA THR A 34 1.36 -5.32 -12.78
C THR A 34 1.40 -6.08 -14.10
N ALA A 35 1.86 -5.44 -15.18
CA ALA A 35 1.99 -6.09 -16.48
C ALA A 35 3.02 -7.24 -16.47
N ALA A 36 4.11 -7.10 -15.73
CA ALA A 36 5.16 -8.13 -15.62
C ALA A 36 4.79 -9.30 -14.68
N ARG A 37 3.93 -9.05 -13.68
CA ARG A 37 3.40 -10.04 -12.72
C ARG A 37 1.91 -9.77 -12.43
N PRO A 38 1.00 -10.20 -13.32
CA PRO A 38 -0.44 -9.93 -13.18
C PRO A 38 -1.06 -10.49 -11.90
N ASP A 39 -0.54 -11.62 -11.40
CA ASP A 39 -1.01 -12.27 -10.18
C ASP A 39 -0.29 -11.77 -8.91
N GLY A 40 0.63 -10.80 -9.05
CA GLY A 40 1.44 -10.27 -7.97
C GLY A 40 0.77 -9.12 -7.22
N GLU A 41 0.94 -9.09 -5.90
CA GLU A 41 0.37 -8.03 -5.04
C GLU A 41 1.03 -6.65 -5.26
N ALA A 42 2.33 -6.62 -5.56
CA ALA A 42 3.16 -5.41 -5.48
C ALA A 42 2.72 -4.28 -6.44
N GLY A 43 2.31 -4.62 -7.67
CA GLY A 43 1.84 -3.63 -8.65
C GLY A 43 0.56 -2.95 -8.18
N PRO A 44 -0.55 -3.70 -7.99
CA PRO A 44 -1.80 -3.15 -7.50
C PRO A 44 -1.70 -2.45 -6.13
N LEU A 45 -0.90 -2.98 -5.20
CA LEU A 45 -0.63 -2.33 -3.92
C LEU A 45 0.03 -0.96 -4.13
N GLY A 46 1.07 -0.90 -4.97
CA GLY A 46 1.74 0.35 -5.32
C GLY A 46 0.80 1.38 -5.95
N MET A 47 -0.14 0.95 -6.80
CA MET A 47 -1.18 1.82 -7.37
C MET A 47 -2.10 2.43 -6.30
N ALA A 48 -2.43 1.68 -5.25
CA ALA A 48 -3.18 2.23 -4.13
C ALA A 48 -2.38 3.25 -3.32
N LEU A 49 -1.07 3.04 -3.15
CA LEU A 49 -0.19 4.01 -2.50
C LEU A 49 -0.03 5.30 -3.31
N VAL A 50 0.01 5.20 -4.65
CA VAL A 50 -0.05 6.38 -5.53
C VAL A 50 -1.34 7.16 -5.31
N ALA A 51 -2.48 6.49 -5.18
CA ALA A 51 -3.75 7.17 -4.88
C ALA A 51 -3.69 7.88 -3.51
N LEU A 52 -3.11 7.25 -2.48
CA LEU A 52 -2.90 7.91 -1.18
C LEU A 52 -1.97 9.12 -1.26
N LEU A 53 -0.88 9.02 -2.00
CA LEU A 53 0.04 10.14 -2.23
C LEU A 53 -0.67 11.32 -2.90
N ARG A 54 -1.62 11.04 -3.79
CA ARG A 54 -2.47 12.05 -4.45
C ARG A 54 -3.65 12.53 -3.59
N SER A 55 -3.72 12.12 -2.33
CA SER A 55 -4.86 12.39 -1.43
C SER A 55 -6.21 11.85 -1.93
N ASP A 56 -6.19 10.90 -2.86
CA ASP A 56 -7.38 10.20 -3.37
C ASP A 56 -7.65 8.94 -2.52
N ALA A 57 -8.11 9.18 -1.29
CA ALA A 57 -8.36 8.13 -0.31
C ALA A 57 -9.46 7.15 -0.78
N ASP A 58 -10.46 7.63 -1.53
CA ASP A 58 -11.54 6.79 -2.06
C ASP A 58 -11.02 5.76 -3.05
N ARG A 59 -10.20 6.19 -4.02
CA ARG A 59 -9.57 5.27 -4.97
C ARG A 59 -8.64 4.29 -4.26
N ALA A 60 -7.86 4.75 -3.29
CA ALA A 60 -6.99 3.88 -2.50
C ALA A 60 -7.78 2.77 -1.80
N VAL A 61 -8.86 3.12 -1.07
CA VAL A 61 -9.71 2.12 -0.40
C VAL A 61 -10.32 1.15 -1.41
N LYS A 62 -10.81 1.65 -2.55
CA LYS A 62 -11.40 0.81 -3.59
C LYS A 62 -10.39 -0.22 -4.09
N LEU A 63 -9.15 0.20 -4.39
CA LEU A 63 -8.10 -0.70 -4.87
C LEU A 63 -7.72 -1.73 -3.79
N LEU A 64 -7.45 -1.30 -2.57
CA LEU A 64 -6.97 -2.18 -1.49
C LEU A 64 -7.99 -3.26 -1.12
N ARG A 65 -9.29 -2.97 -1.19
CA ARG A 65 -10.35 -3.96 -0.94
C ARG A 65 -10.44 -5.07 -1.99
N THR A 66 -9.85 -4.89 -3.16
CA THR A 66 -9.80 -5.93 -4.21
C THR A 66 -8.64 -6.90 -4.04
N LEU A 67 -7.67 -6.57 -3.19
CA LEU A 67 -6.47 -7.37 -2.98
C LEU A 67 -6.69 -8.39 -1.86
N PRO A 68 -5.97 -9.53 -1.89
CA PRO A 68 -5.89 -10.43 -0.75
C PRO A 68 -5.47 -9.65 0.53
N PRO A 69 -6.08 -9.93 1.69
CA PRO A 69 -5.87 -9.13 2.90
C PRO A 69 -4.57 -9.51 3.63
N SER A 70 -3.42 -9.30 2.98
CA SER A 70 -2.10 -9.41 3.59
C SER A 70 -1.85 -8.28 4.60
N ASP A 71 -0.85 -8.43 5.47
CA ASP A 71 -0.53 -7.41 6.48
C ASP A 71 -0.26 -6.02 5.86
N PRO A 72 0.53 -5.88 4.76
CA PRO A 72 0.71 -4.60 4.08
C PRO A 72 -0.60 -4.03 3.52
N VAL A 73 -1.42 -4.85 2.86
CA VAL A 73 -2.70 -4.41 2.31
C VAL A 73 -3.63 -3.91 3.42
N ARG A 74 -3.71 -4.63 4.55
CA ARG A 74 -4.54 -4.24 5.69
C ARG A 74 -4.01 -2.96 6.36
N LEU A 75 -2.70 -2.82 6.52
CA LEU A 75 -2.07 -1.59 7.03
C LEU A 75 -2.46 -0.37 6.18
N PHE A 76 -2.21 -0.45 4.88
CA PHE A 76 -2.49 0.68 3.99
C PHE A 76 -3.99 0.93 3.81
N LEU A 77 -4.84 -0.10 3.92
CA LEU A 77 -6.29 0.06 3.95
C LEU A 77 -6.72 0.85 5.19
N GLY A 78 -6.18 0.52 6.36
CA GLY A 78 -6.41 1.30 7.58
C GLY A 78 -6.00 2.76 7.43
N MET A 79 -4.81 3.02 6.88
CA MET A 79 -4.34 4.39 6.60
C MET A 79 -5.25 5.13 5.61
N ALA A 80 -5.71 4.45 4.54
CA ALA A 80 -6.62 5.01 3.55
C ALA A 80 -7.97 5.39 4.17
N LEU A 81 -8.51 4.52 5.02
CA LEU A 81 -9.75 4.76 5.76
C LEU A 81 -9.62 5.96 6.71
N LEU A 82 -8.49 6.13 7.41
CA LEU A 82 -8.23 7.34 8.20
C LEU A 82 -8.24 8.60 7.35
N ARG A 83 -7.56 8.57 6.19
CA ARG A 83 -7.52 9.71 5.26
C ARG A 83 -8.90 10.06 4.69
N ARG A 84 -9.76 9.06 4.52
CA ARG A 84 -11.16 9.26 4.10
C ARG A 84 -12.08 9.74 5.23
N GLY A 85 -11.67 9.56 6.49
CA GLY A 85 -12.46 9.94 7.68
C GLY A 85 -13.18 8.78 8.37
N ASP A 86 -13.02 7.54 7.88
CA ASP A 86 -13.65 6.33 8.44
C ASP A 86 -12.88 5.80 9.65
N ARG A 87 -12.80 6.62 10.71
CA ARG A 87 -11.93 6.37 11.87
C ARG A 87 -12.21 5.05 12.58
N THR A 88 -13.47 4.67 12.73
CA THR A 88 -13.86 3.44 13.44
C THR A 88 -13.34 2.19 12.74
N ASP A 89 -13.56 2.08 11.43
CA ASP A 89 -13.08 0.94 10.64
C ASP A 89 -11.55 0.93 10.55
N ALA A 90 -10.95 2.10 10.38
CA ALA A 90 -9.50 2.21 10.36
C ALA A 90 -8.87 1.76 11.67
N ALA A 91 -9.40 2.22 12.81
CA ALA A 91 -8.89 1.84 14.13
C ALA A 91 -8.96 0.33 14.33
N ARG A 92 -10.11 -0.29 14.02
CA ARG A 92 -10.28 -1.74 14.11
C ARG A 92 -9.23 -2.50 13.28
N ILE A 93 -9.04 -2.12 12.02
CA ILE A 93 -8.09 -2.81 11.14
C ILE A 93 -6.65 -2.60 11.60
N LEU A 94 -6.27 -1.36 11.96
CA LEU A 94 -4.90 -1.05 12.39
C LEU A 94 -4.57 -1.71 13.74
N THR A 95 -5.53 -1.83 14.65
CA THR A 95 -5.34 -2.58 15.91
C THR A 95 -5.08 -4.06 15.65
N ASP A 96 -5.85 -4.69 14.77
CA ASP A 96 -5.61 -6.07 14.35
C ASP A 96 -4.20 -6.24 13.76
N VAL A 97 -3.81 -5.38 12.83
CA VAL A 97 -2.48 -5.43 12.19
C VAL A 97 -1.36 -5.23 13.21
N ALA A 98 -1.49 -4.24 14.11
CA ALA A 98 -0.51 -3.98 15.16
C ALA A 98 -0.27 -5.18 16.11
N ALA A 99 -1.29 -6.03 16.27
CA ALA A 99 -1.26 -7.20 17.15
C ALA A 99 -0.86 -8.50 16.44
N THR A 100 -1.17 -8.64 15.14
CA THR A 100 -1.08 -9.93 14.44
C THR A 100 -0.11 -9.96 13.27
N ALA A 101 0.38 -8.81 12.79
CA ALA A 101 1.28 -8.79 11.65
C ALA A 101 2.57 -9.56 11.93
N ALA A 102 2.98 -10.39 10.98
CA ALA A 102 4.19 -11.20 11.11
C ALA A 102 5.47 -10.36 10.99
N ASP A 103 5.41 -9.30 10.18
CA ASP A 103 6.48 -8.34 10.01
C ASP A 103 6.41 -7.23 11.08
N ALA A 104 7.50 -7.08 11.84
CA ALA A 104 7.58 -6.10 12.92
C ALA A 104 7.44 -4.66 12.40
N GLY A 105 7.99 -4.35 11.21
CA GLY A 105 7.88 -3.01 10.62
C GLY A 105 6.43 -2.62 10.31
N THR A 106 5.66 -3.56 9.78
CA THR A 106 4.23 -3.40 9.50
C THR A 106 3.43 -3.19 10.79
N ALA A 107 3.72 -3.99 11.83
CA ALA A 107 3.09 -3.85 13.14
C ALA A 107 3.42 -2.50 13.81
N ASP A 108 4.68 -2.08 13.75
CA ASP A 108 5.16 -0.80 14.31
C ASP A 108 4.51 0.38 13.61
N LEU A 109 4.43 0.34 12.27
CA LEU A 109 3.80 1.40 11.49
C LEU A 109 2.29 1.49 11.75
N ALA A 110 1.61 0.36 11.98
CA ALA A 110 0.20 0.37 12.40
C ALA A 110 0.02 1.07 13.77
N ARG A 111 0.88 0.77 14.75
CA ARG A 111 0.85 1.44 16.07
C ARG A 111 1.15 2.93 15.98
N ALA A 112 2.15 3.31 15.20
CA ALA A 112 2.49 4.71 14.97
C ALA A 112 1.32 5.47 14.31
N THR A 113 0.64 4.82 13.36
CA THR A 113 -0.54 5.39 12.68
C THR A 113 -1.68 5.62 13.66
N LEU A 114 -1.97 4.65 14.54
CA LEU A 114 -3.00 4.78 15.58
C LEU A 114 -2.70 5.89 16.58
N ALA A 115 -1.42 6.05 16.97
CA ALA A 115 -1.01 7.08 17.92
C ALA A 115 -1.14 8.52 17.35
N GLY A 116 -1.16 8.68 16.03
CA GLY A 116 -1.29 9.98 15.36
C GLY A 116 -2.67 10.28 14.76
N ALA A 117 -3.67 9.41 14.96
CA ALA A 117 -5.02 9.51 14.37
C ALA A 117 -6.02 10.34 15.20
#